data_AF-A0A963NEX0-F1
#
_entry.id   AF-A0A963NEX0-F1
#
_cell.length_a   1.000
_cell.length_b   1.000
_cell.length_c   1.000
_cell.angle_alpha   90.00
_cell.angle_beta   90.00
_cell.angle_gamma   90.00
#
_symmetry.space_group_name_H-M   'P 1'
#
loop_
_entity.id
_entity.type
_entity.pdbx_description
1 polymer ?
#
loop_
_entity_poly.entity_id
_entity_poly.type
_entity_poly.pdbx_seq_one_letter_code
_entity_poly.pdbx_strand_id
1 'polypeptide(L)'
;TAYPTYFAGAQFIHFLLGPAVVALAWPLWERRAELRARWGRFTLASVAGGAAAAGSAVGLAWALGLPLEVVLSLAPKSVTAPVAMGIADKIGGNASLAAVFAVVTGLVGALSGKTLFALLGIGQDATGWMARGFAMGTAAHGIGAARALQVHPDAGAWAALALGLQVVTASLLIPLVARWL
;
A
#
# COMPACT_ATOMS: atom_id res chain seq x y z
N THR A 1 14.52 22.94 -12.13
CA THR A 1 14.91 22.28 -13.40
C THR A 1 13.68 21.72 -14.07
N ALA A 2 13.66 21.58 -15.39
CA ALA A 2 12.54 20.93 -16.07
C ALA A 2 12.49 19.43 -15.70
N TYR A 3 11.29 18.84 -15.66
CA TYR A 3 11.10 17.41 -15.29
C TYR A 3 12.00 16.46 -16.09
N PRO A 4 12.19 16.61 -17.42
CA PRO A 4 13.08 15.73 -18.18
C PRO A 4 14.53 15.76 -17.69
N THR A 5 15.04 16.93 -17.31
CA THR A 5 16.39 17.11 -16.79
C THR A 5 16.54 16.47 -15.40
N TYR A 6 15.52 16.60 -14.55
CA TYR A 6 15.48 15.91 -13.26
C TYR A 6 15.44 14.39 -13.43
N PHE A 7 14.55 13.89 -14.30
CA PHE A 7 14.37 12.46 -14.53
C PHE A 7 15.60 11.80 -15.16
N ALA A 8 16.30 12.49 -16.06
CA ALA A 8 17.58 12.03 -16.61
C ALA A 8 18.62 11.76 -15.51
N GLY A 9 18.68 12.61 -14.48
CA GLY A 9 19.53 12.39 -13.31
C GLY A 9 19.06 11.26 -12.38
N ALA A 10 17.78 10.91 -12.40
CA ALA A 10 17.18 9.92 -11.51
C ALA A 10 17.02 8.50 -12.14
N GLN A 11 17.53 8.28 -13.36
CA GLN A 11 17.32 7.02 -14.08
C GLN A 11 17.79 5.77 -13.32
N PHE A 12 18.89 5.88 -12.56
CA PHE A 12 19.37 4.75 -11.74
C PHE A 12 18.38 4.39 -10.62
N ILE A 13 17.74 5.38 -9.99
CA ILE A 13 16.69 5.15 -8.98
C ILE A 13 15.48 4.52 -9.64
N HIS A 14 15.10 5.01 -10.82
CA HIS A 14 13.98 4.46 -11.59
C HIS A 14 14.23 3.00 -11.99
N PHE A 15 15.45 2.65 -12.39
CA PHE A 15 15.85 1.26 -12.66
C PHE A 15 15.74 0.36 -11.42
N LEU A 16 16.15 0.86 -10.24
CA LEU A 16 16.09 0.12 -8.98
C LEU A 16 14.65 -0.15 -8.49
N LEU A 17 13.64 0.51 -9.07
CA LEU A 17 12.24 0.24 -8.77
C LEU A 17 11.87 -1.23 -9.04
N GLY A 18 12.34 -1.80 -10.15
CA GLY A 18 12.08 -3.20 -10.51
C GLY A 18 12.57 -4.19 -9.45
N PRO A 19 13.89 -4.22 -9.13
CA PRO A 19 14.45 -5.06 -8.06
C PRO A 19 13.79 -4.82 -6.70
N ALA A 20 13.44 -3.57 -6.37
CA ALA A 20 12.74 -3.25 -5.13
C ALA A 20 11.35 -3.93 -5.07
N VAL A 21 10.60 -3.95 -6.16
CA VAL A 21 9.32 -4.67 -6.23
C VAL A 21 9.52 -6.17 -6.04
N VAL A 22 10.54 -6.77 -6.66
CA VAL A 22 10.84 -8.20 -6.50
C VAL A 22 11.21 -8.53 -5.05
N ALA A 23 12.00 -7.68 -4.39
CA ALA A 23 12.38 -7.85 -2.99
C ALA A 23 11.18 -7.85 -2.02
N LEU A 24 10.05 -7.23 -2.40
CA LEU A 24 8.80 -7.29 -1.60
C LEU A 24 8.18 -8.70 -1.55
N ALA A 25 8.64 -9.65 -2.37
CA ALA A 25 8.25 -11.05 -2.26
C ALA A 25 8.90 -11.76 -1.07
N TRP A 26 10.03 -11.23 -0.55
CA TRP A 26 10.78 -11.85 0.54
C TRP A 26 9.97 -12.06 1.84
N PRO A 27 9.22 -11.06 2.35
CA PRO A 27 8.38 -11.26 3.53
C PRO A 27 7.29 -12.33 3.35
N LEU A 28 6.72 -12.46 2.15
CA LEU A 28 5.75 -13.51 1.83
C LEU A 28 6.40 -14.88 1.87
N TRP A 29 7.66 -14.98 1.39
CA TRP A 29 8.42 -16.22 1.42
C TRP A 29 8.80 -16.65 2.84
N GLU A 30 9.25 -15.72 3.68
CA GLU A 30 9.57 -16.00 5.09
C GLU A 30 8.34 -16.52 5.84
N ARG A 31 7.18 -15.87 5.67
CA ARG A 31 5.93 -16.21 6.36
C ARG A 31 5.03 -17.17 5.56
N ARG A 32 5.56 -17.85 4.55
CA ARG A 32 4.78 -18.73 3.63
C ARG A 32 3.99 -19.82 4.33
N ALA A 33 4.48 -20.35 5.46
CA ALA A 33 3.79 -21.38 6.22
C ALA A 33 2.52 -20.83 6.91
N GLU A 34 2.64 -19.65 7.53
CA GLU A 34 1.52 -18.95 8.17
C GLU A 34 0.50 -18.47 7.14
N LEU A 35 0.99 -17.92 6.02
CA LEU A 35 0.14 -17.56 4.89
C LEU A 35 -0.62 -18.78 4.39
N ARG A 36 0.05 -19.91 4.11
CA ARG A 36 -0.61 -21.14 3.64
C ARG A 36 -1.67 -21.66 4.61
N ALA A 37 -1.41 -21.60 5.91
CA ALA A 37 -2.34 -22.08 6.94
C ALA A 37 -3.63 -21.24 7.01
N ARG A 38 -3.58 -19.95 6.66
CA ARG A 38 -4.70 -19.00 6.83
C ARG A 38 -4.95 -18.12 5.61
N TRP A 39 -4.59 -18.60 4.42
CA TRP A 39 -4.50 -17.79 3.21
C TRP A 39 -5.82 -17.10 2.87
N GLY A 40 -6.95 -17.82 3.00
CA GLY A 40 -8.28 -17.27 2.72
C GLY A 40 -8.66 -16.09 3.61
N ARG A 41 -8.26 -16.13 4.89
CA ARG A 41 -8.57 -15.04 5.84
C ARG A 41 -7.74 -13.80 5.53
N PHE A 42 -6.44 -13.98 5.27
CA PHE A 42 -5.55 -12.86 4.96
C PHE A 42 -5.82 -12.25 3.58
N THR A 43 -6.12 -13.06 2.57
CA THR A 43 -6.53 -12.57 1.24
C THR A 43 -7.82 -11.78 1.33
N LEU A 44 -8.85 -12.29 2.02
CA LEU A 44 -10.10 -11.56 2.24
C LEU A 44 -9.86 -10.24 2.98
N ALA A 45 -9.05 -10.26 4.05
CA ALA A 45 -8.70 -9.06 4.80
C ALA A 45 -7.94 -8.02 3.96
N SER A 46 -7.00 -8.45 3.11
CA SER A 46 -6.28 -7.58 2.18
C SER A 46 -7.21 -6.99 1.12
N VAL A 47 -8.09 -7.80 0.52
CA VAL A 47 -9.06 -7.30 -0.47
C VAL A 47 -10.03 -6.31 0.18
N ALA A 48 -10.60 -6.64 1.34
CA ALA A 48 -11.53 -5.76 2.03
C ALA A 48 -10.87 -4.45 2.49
N GLY A 49 -9.71 -4.52 3.13
CA GLY A 49 -8.96 -3.35 3.59
C GLY A 49 -8.43 -2.51 2.43
N GLY A 50 -7.93 -3.15 1.38
CA GLY A 50 -7.47 -2.52 0.15
C GLY A 50 -8.59 -1.80 -0.60
N ALA A 51 -9.74 -2.46 -0.76
CA ALA A 51 -10.93 -1.86 -1.38
C ALA A 51 -11.46 -0.68 -0.55
N ALA A 52 -11.50 -0.80 0.78
CA ALA A 52 -11.87 0.31 1.64
C ALA A 52 -10.88 1.49 1.50
N ALA A 53 -9.58 1.22 1.49
CA ALA A 53 -8.54 2.24 1.38
C ALA A 53 -8.52 2.95 0.02
N ALA A 54 -8.69 2.21 -1.08
CA ALA A 54 -8.76 2.76 -2.43
C ALA A 54 -10.12 3.45 -2.69
N GLY A 55 -11.21 2.76 -2.36
CA GLY A 55 -12.58 3.22 -2.58
C GLY A 55 -12.92 4.49 -1.81
N SER A 56 -12.49 4.61 -0.55
CA SER A 56 -12.66 5.85 0.22
C SER A 56 -11.92 7.03 -0.41
N ALA A 57 -10.69 6.82 -0.90
CA ALA A 57 -9.90 7.88 -1.52
C ALA A 57 -10.49 8.32 -2.86
N VAL A 58 -10.80 7.35 -3.73
CA VAL A 58 -11.41 7.58 -5.04
C VAL A 58 -12.78 8.24 -4.87
N GLY A 59 -13.61 7.74 -3.95
CA GLY A 59 -14.92 8.31 -3.66
C GLY A 59 -14.84 9.76 -3.18
N LEU A 60 -13.92 10.07 -2.25
CA LEU A 60 -13.69 11.45 -1.79
C LEU A 60 -13.16 12.35 -2.91
N ALA A 61 -12.18 11.88 -3.69
CA ALA A 61 -11.62 12.64 -4.81
C ALA A 61 -12.67 12.95 -5.88
N TRP A 62 -13.52 11.98 -6.19
CA TRP A 62 -14.64 12.15 -7.10
C TRP A 62 -15.70 13.11 -6.55
N ALA A 63 -16.07 12.98 -5.27
CA ALA A 63 -17.04 13.87 -4.62
C ALA A 63 -16.56 15.33 -4.55
N LEU A 64 -15.25 15.56 -4.49
CA LEU A 64 -14.63 16.88 -4.55
C LEU A 64 -14.47 17.42 -5.99
N GLY A 65 -14.87 16.65 -7.01
CA GLY A 65 -14.79 17.05 -8.41
C GLY A 65 -13.35 17.11 -8.96
N LEU A 66 -12.44 16.29 -8.43
CA LEU A 66 -11.06 16.27 -8.92
C LEU A 66 -10.96 15.72 -10.35
N PRO A 67 -9.98 16.17 -11.16
CA PRO A 67 -9.76 15.65 -12.50
C PRO A 67 -9.55 14.13 -12.49
N LEU A 68 -10.06 13.44 -13.52
CA LEU A 68 -10.00 11.99 -13.61
C LEU A 68 -8.57 11.43 -13.48
N GLU A 69 -7.58 12.08 -14.12
CA GLU A 69 -6.16 11.71 -13.99
C GLU A 69 -5.70 11.69 -12.52
N VAL A 70 -6.13 12.67 -11.72
CA VAL A 70 -5.79 12.76 -10.29
C VAL A 70 -6.50 11.66 -9.50
N VAL A 71 -7.78 11.40 -9.79
CA VAL A 71 -8.56 10.33 -9.16
C VAL A 71 -7.92 8.96 -9.42
N LEU A 72 -7.54 8.67 -10.66
CA LEU A 72 -6.87 7.43 -11.07
C LEU A 72 -5.49 7.30 -10.44
N SER A 73 -4.74 8.41 -10.33
CA SER A 73 -3.44 8.43 -9.62
C SER A 73 -3.57 8.10 -8.13
N LEU A 74 -4.73 8.41 -7.52
CA LEU A 74 -4.99 8.19 -6.10
C LEU A 74 -5.41 6.75 -5.79
N ALA A 75 -6.00 6.03 -6.75
CA ALA A 75 -6.50 4.67 -6.56
C ALA A 75 -5.45 3.70 -5.97
N PRO A 76 -4.18 3.66 -6.45
CA PRO A 76 -3.17 2.76 -5.90
C PRO A 76 -2.37 3.36 -4.72
N LYS A 77 -2.83 4.43 -4.06
CA LYS A 77 -2.05 5.11 -2.98
C LYS A 77 -1.63 4.21 -1.80
N SER A 78 -2.29 3.07 -1.61
CA SER A 78 -2.04 2.17 -0.47
C SER A 78 -1.06 1.03 -0.79
N VAL A 79 -0.42 1.05 -1.96
CA VAL A 79 0.78 0.23 -2.23
C VAL A 79 2.05 1.09 -2.21
N THR A 80 3.22 0.47 -2.35
CA THR A 80 4.48 1.20 -2.40
C THR A 80 4.59 2.03 -3.68
N ALA A 81 5.28 3.17 -3.60
CA ALA A 81 5.43 4.11 -4.71
C ALA A 81 5.80 3.46 -6.06
N PRO A 82 6.76 2.53 -6.16
CA PRO A 82 7.08 1.87 -7.43
C PRO A 82 5.89 1.14 -8.06
N VAL A 83 5.13 0.41 -7.23
CA VAL A 83 3.96 -0.35 -7.67
C VAL A 83 2.81 0.61 -8.00
N ALA A 84 2.62 1.65 -7.19
CA ALA A 84 1.59 2.66 -7.41
C ALA A 84 1.77 3.37 -8.75
N MET A 85 3.00 3.77 -9.06
CA MET A 85 3.37 4.38 -10.34
C MET A 85 3.02 3.46 -11.51
N GLY A 86 3.44 2.19 -11.44
CA GLY A 86 3.17 1.22 -12.50
C GLY A 86 1.68 0.88 -12.68
N ILE A 87 0.88 0.92 -11.62
CA ILE A 87 -0.58 0.77 -11.71
C ILE A 87 -1.19 2.03 -12.33
N ALA A 88 -0.82 3.23 -11.85
CA ALA A 88 -1.36 4.50 -12.32
C ALA A 88 -1.14 4.68 -13.83
N ASP A 89 0.07 4.42 -14.32
CA ASP A 89 0.39 4.52 -15.76
C ASP A 89 -0.48 3.58 -16.61
N LYS A 90 -0.84 2.40 -16.08
CA LYS A 90 -1.69 1.43 -16.79
C LYS A 90 -3.16 1.82 -16.84
N ILE A 91 -3.63 2.62 -15.89
CA ILE A 91 -5.06 2.98 -15.77
C ILE A 91 -5.34 4.41 -16.23
N GLY A 92 -4.35 5.13 -16.80
CA GLY A 92 -4.52 6.51 -17.27
C GLY A 92 -4.34 7.58 -16.19
N GLY A 93 -3.71 7.24 -15.07
CA GLY A 93 -3.26 8.19 -14.05
C GLY A 93 -1.84 8.70 -14.32
N ASN A 94 -1.34 9.51 -13.40
CA ASN A 94 -0.02 10.11 -13.41
C ASN A 94 0.89 9.43 -12.40
N ALA A 95 1.95 8.75 -12.86
CA ALA A 95 2.93 8.11 -11.96
C ALA A 95 3.49 9.07 -10.89
N SER A 96 3.80 10.32 -11.24
CA SER A 96 4.40 11.25 -10.28
C SER A 96 3.44 11.58 -9.13
N LEU A 97 2.15 11.76 -9.42
CA LEU A 97 1.13 11.93 -8.39
C LEU A 97 0.93 10.65 -7.56
N ALA A 98 0.91 9.48 -8.20
CA ALA A 98 0.75 8.21 -7.50
C ALA A 98 1.89 7.97 -6.49
N ALA A 99 3.13 8.32 -6.85
CA ALA A 99 4.26 8.26 -5.94
C ALA A 99 4.08 9.17 -4.72
N VAL A 100 3.65 10.42 -4.94
CA VAL A 100 3.38 11.39 -3.86
C VAL A 100 2.26 10.90 -2.96
N PHE A 101 1.14 10.43 -3.53
CA PHE A 101 0.01 9.92 -2.76
C PHE A 101 0.37 8.69 -1.94
N ALA A 102 1.22 7.80 -2.47
CA ALA A 102 1.76 6.69 -1.70
C ALA A 102 2.53 7.21 -0.48
N VAL A 103 3.54 8.05 -0.69
CA VAL A 103 4.36 8.60 0.41
C VAL A 103 3.49 9.29 1.48
N VAL A 104 2.55 10.15 1.07
CA VAL A 104 1.64 10.84 2.00
C VAL A 104 0.78 9.84 2.78
N THR A 105 0.20 8.85 2.09
CA THR A 105 -0.62 7.80 2.73
C THR A 105 0.18 7.04 3.79
N GLY A 106 1.40 6.63 3.44
CA GLY A 106 2.29 5.94 4.35
C GLY A 106 2.66 6.76 5.59
N LEU A 107 2.97 8.05 5.40
CA LEU A 107 3.27 8.97 6.49
C LEU A 107 2.08 9.18 7.41
N VAL A 108 0.89 9.43 6.86
CA VAL A 108 -0.34 9.58 7.65
C VAL A 108 -0.60 8.34 8.48
N GLY A 109 -0.48 7.14 7.90
CA GLY A 109 -0.64 5.89 8.64
C GLY A 109 0.41 5.70 9.74
N ALA A 110 1.68 5.98 9.45
CA ALA A 110 2.76 5.85 10.43
C ALA A 110 2.63 6.81 11.62
N LEU A 111 2.12 8.03 11.39
CA LEU A 111 1.93 9.03 12.43
C LEU A 111 0.64 8.79 13.24
N SER A 112 -0.44 8.39 12.58
CA SER A 112 -1.77 8.25 13.20
C SER A 112 -2.05 6.86 13.79
N GLY A 113 -1.37 5.81 13.30
CA GLY A 113 -1.73 4.42 13.59
C GLY A 113 -1.80 4.08 15.08
N LYS A 114 -0.82 4.52 15.89
CA LYS A 114 -0.84 4.28 17.35
C LYS A 114 -2.12 4.81 18.00
N THR A 115 -2.46 6.06 17.70
CA THR A 115 -3.62 6.75 18.26
C THR A 115 -4.92 6.12 17.75
N LEU A 116 -5.00 5.84 16.45
CA LEU A 116 -6.18 5.22 15.86
C LEU A 116 -6.47 3.84 16.43
N PHE A 117 -5.44 2.98 16.58
CA PHE A 117 -5.62 1.67 17.19
C PHE A 117 -6.02 1.74 18.67
N ALA A 118 -5.56 2.74 19.41
CA ALA A 118 -5.99 2.96 20.79
C ALA A 118 -7.47 3.40 20.85
N LEU A 119 -7.89 4.31 19.97
CA LEU A 119 -9.29 4.77 19.88
C LEU A 119 -10.24 3.63 19.47
N LEU A 120 -9.79 2.75 18.57
CA LEU A 120 -10.55 1.57 18.15
C LEU A 120 -10.50 0.41 19.16
N GLY A 121 -9.80 0.57 20.30
CA GLY A 121 -9.71 -0.46 21.34
C GLY A 121 -8.96 -1.73 20.90
N ILE A 122 -8.11 -1.65 19.86
CA ILE A 122 -7.34 -2.82 19.41
C ILE A 122 -6.28 -3.15 20.45
N GLY A 123 -6.30 -4.37 21.00
CA GLY A 123 -5.38 -4.81 22.05
C GLY A 123 -3.90 -4.82 21.66
N GLN A 124 -3.06 -5.15 22.64
CA GLN A 124 -1.62 -5.43 22.48
C GLN A 124 -1.28 -6.89 22.85
N ASP A 125 -2.27 -7.76 22.75
CA ASP A 125 -2.12 -9.21 22.80
C ASP A 125 -1.65 -9.74 21.43
N ALA A 126 -1.48 -11.06 21.32
CA ALA A 126 -1.04 -11.70 20.08
C ALA A 126 -1.96 -11.36 18.89
N THR A 127 -3.28 -11.31 19.10
CA THR A 127 -4.24 -10.99 18.04
C THR A 127 -4.25 -9.50 17.71
N GLY A 128 -4.09 -8.64 18.73
CA GLY A 128 -3.97 -7.19 18.57
C GLY A 128 -2.74 -6.79 17.75
N TRP A 129 -1.57 -7.36 18.00
CA TRP A 129 -0.37 -7.05 17.21
C TRP A 129 -0.47 -7.55 15.77
N MET A 130 -1.11 -8.70 15.55
CA MET A 130 -1.44 -9.18 14.22
C MET A 130 -2.36 -8.20 13.47
N ALA A 131 -3.45 -7.76 14.09
CA ALA A 131 -4.40 -6.83 13.49
C ALA A 131 -3.76 -5.47 13.19
N ARG A 132 -3.03 -4.90 14.16
CA ARG A 132 -2.30 -3.63 14.01
C ARG A 132 -1.30 -3.70 12.87
N GLY A 133 -0.47 -4.75 12.85
CA GLY A 133 0.52 -4.96 11.81
C GLY A 133 -0.13 -5.10 10.43
N PHE A 134 -1.08 -6.01 10.31
CA PHE A 134 -1.74 -6.29 9.03
C PHE A 134 -2.46 -5.05 8.47
N ALA A 135 -3.13 -4.28 9.33
CA ALA A 135 -3.77 -3.02 8.95
C ALA A 135 -2.76 -1.97 8.47
N MET A 136 -1.64 -1.81 9.18
CA MET A 136 -0.57 -0.87 8.78
C MET A 136 0.03 -1.23 7.42
N GLY A 137 0.32 -2.51 7.17
CA GLY A 137 0.85 -2.98 5.89
C GLY A 137 -0.15 -2.85 4.74
N THR A 138 -1.44 -3.05 5.01
CA THR A 138 -2.52 -2.95 4.00
C THR A 138 -2.83 -1.51 3.63
N ALA A 139 -2.98 -0.61 4.61
CA ALA A 139 -3.44 0.76 4.37
C ALA A 139 -2.30 1.75 4.10
N ALA A 140 -1.16 1.56 4.78
CA ALA A 140 -0.02 2.49 4.82
C ALA A 140 1.29 1.88 4.28
N HIS A 141 1.20 0.73 3.61
CA HIS A 141 2.27 0.07 2.85
C HIS A 141 3.61 0.00 3.60
N GLY A 142 4.73 0.06 2.87
CA GLY A 142 6.09 -0.06 3.43
C GLY A 142 6.43 0.94 4.55
N ILE A 143 5.94 2.19 4.49
CA ILE A 143 6.22 3.17 5.55
C ILE A 143 5.48 2.78 6.84
N GLY A 144 4.22 2.38 6.72
CA GLY A 144 3.44 1.85 7.83
C GLY A 144 4.04 0.55 8.39
N ALA A 145 4.52 -0.35 7.52
CA ALA A 145 5.17 -1.59 7.94
C ALA A 145 6.48 -1.35 8.69
N ALA A 146 7.31 -0.43 8.22
CA ALA A 146 8.53 -0.01 8.92
C ALA A 146 8.19 0.57 10.31
N ARG A 147 7.12 1.38 10.39
CA ARG A 147 6.65 1.91 11.68
C ARG A 147 6.12 0.81 12.60
N ALA A 148 5.37 -0.15 12.07
CA ALA A 148 4.87 -1.28 12.85
C ALA A 148 6.02 -2.10 13.44
N LEU A 149 7.08 -2.34 12.66
CA LEU A 149 8.29 -3.04 13.11
C LEU A 149 9.02 -2.31 14.23
N GLN A 150 9.11 -0.97 14.16
CA GLN A 150 9.68 -0.15 15.23
C GLN A 150 8.86 -0.20 16.53
N VAL A 151 7.56 -0.47 16.43
CA VAL A 151 6.66 -0.54 17.59
C VAL A 151 6.67 -1.94 18.22
N HIS A 152 6.57 -2.99 17.41
CA HIS A 152 6.59 -4.38 17.87
C HIS A 152 7.04 -5.33 16.76
N PRO A 153 7.92 -6.31 17.04
CA PRO A 153 8.43 -7.25 16.03
C PRO A 153 7.31 -8.04 15.32
N ASP A 154 6.33 -8.56 16.07
CA ASP A 154 5.20 -9.27 15.45
C ASP A 154 4.35 -8.37 14.56
N ALA A 155 4.08 -7.13 14.98
CA ALA A 155 3.32 -6.19 14.16
C ALA A 155 4.07 -5.87 12.86
N GLY A 156 5.40 -5.70 12.93
CA GLY A 156 6.25 -5.56 11.76
C GLY A 156 6.16 -6.77 10.81
N ALA A 157 6.20 -7.98 11.35
CA ALA A 157 6.11 -9.20 10.56
C ALA A 157 4.77 -9.33 9.83
N TRP A 158 3.66 -9.09 10.54
CA TRP A 158 2.32 -9.12 9.95
C TRP A 158 2.11 -7.99 8.94
N ALA A 159 2.69 -6.81 9.17
CA ALA A 159 2.66 -5.71 8.23
C ALA A 159 3.44 -6.01 6.94
N ALA A 160 4.59 -6.68 7.04
CA ALA A 160 5.38 -7.07 5.88
C ALA A 160 4.65 -8.12 5.01
N LEU A 161 3.98 -9.09 5.64
CA LEU A 161 3.10 -10.04 4.93
C LEU A 161 1.94 -9.30 4.25
N ALA A 162 1.25 -8.41 4.97
CA ALA A 162 0.14 -7.64 4.43
C ALA A 162 0.55 -6.77 3.25
N LEU A 163 1.72 -6.12 3.34
CA LEU A 163 2.28 -5.29 2.27
C LEU A 163 2.43 -6.08 0.96
N GLY A 164 3.10 -7.23 0.98
CA GLY A 164 3.31 -7.97 -0.26
C GLY A 164 2.02 -8.60 -0.78
N LEU A 165 1.10 -9.01 0.10
CA LEU A 165 -0.23 -9.47 -0.32
C LEU A 165 -1.02 -8.33 -0.98
N GLN A 166 -0.94 -7.13 -0.40
CA GLN A 166 -1.61 -5.93 -0.93
C GLN A 166 -1.04 -5.50 -2.28
N VAL A 167 0.27 -5.63 -2.48
CA VAL A 167 0.91 -5.39 -3.79
C VAL A 167 0.32 -6.33 -4.85
N VAL A 168 0.19 -7.62 -4.54
CA VAL A 168 -0.38 -8.61 -5.47
C VAL A 168 -1.85 -8.32 -5.75
N THR A 169 -2.66 -8.14 -4.70
CA THR A 169 -4.12 -7.93 -4.87
C THR A 169 -4.41 -6.61 -5.59
N ALA A 170 -3.77 -5.50 -5.21
CA ALA A 170 -3.97 -4.21 -5.86
C ALA A 170 -3.50 -4.21 -7.32
N SER A 171 -2.35 -4.83 -7.62
CA SER A 171 -1.80 -4.90 -8.99
C SER A 171 -2.68 -5.68 -9.96
N LEU A 172 -3.50 -6.61 -9.44
CA LEU A 172 -4.47 -7.37 -10.22
C LEU A 172 -5.83 -6.67 -10.27
N LEU A 173 -6.35 -6.28 -9.11
CA LEU A 173 -7.73 -5.82 -8.98
C LEU A 173 -7.92 -4.39 -9.47
N ILE A 174 -7.01 -3.46 -9.18
CA ILE A 174 -7.20 -2.05 -9.56
C ILE A 174 -7.25 -1.89 -11.09
N PRO A 175 -6.29 -2.41 -11.88
CA PRO A 175 -6.39 -2.33 -13.33
C PRO A 175 -7.62 -3.06 -13.88
N LEU A 176 -8.00 -4.20 -13.27
CA LEU A 176 -9.17 -4.95 -13.72
C LEU A 176 -10.47 -4.14 -13.52
N VAL A 177 -10.64 -3.51 -12.36
CA VAL A 177 -11.81 -2.66 -12.06
C VAL A 177 -11.80 -1.41 -12.95
N ALA A 178 -10.64 -0.79 -13.16
CA ALA A 178 -10.51 0.40 -14.01
C ALA A 178 -10.92 0.17 -15.47
N ARG A 179 -10.91 -1.07 -15.98
CA ARG A 179 -11.40 -1.39 -17.35
C ARG A 179 -12.91 -1.24 -17.50
N TRP A 180 -13.65 -1.16 -16.41
CA TRP A 180 -15.11 -1.02 -16.39
C TRP A 180 -15.58 0.40 -16.06
N LEU A 181 -14.64 1.32 -15.86
CA LEU A 181 -14.87 2.76 -15.63
C LEU A 181 -14.59 3.53 -16.91
#